data_AF-A0A7R9ZUN0-F1
#
_entry.id   AF-A0A7R9ZUN0-F1
#
_cell.length_a   1.000
_cell.length_b   1.000
_cell.length_c   1.000
_cell.angle_alpha   90.00
_cell.angle_beta   90.00
_cell.angle_gamma   90.00
#
_symmetry.space_group_name_H-M   'P 1'
#
loop_
_entity.id
_entity.type
_entity.pdbx_description
1 polymer ?
#
loop_
_entity_poly.entity_id
_entity_poly.type
_entity_poly.pdbx_seq_one_letter_code
_entity_poly.pdbx_strand_id
1 'polypeptide(L)'
;GWVEQPNPYHTMGDVICLSCVLDKDPSPEELGALRARPRGAMSTAFVGALSELAALRKGPVTYLELFHQVQRQLHAEDPLRQLRLSVSQAFDPAVRTFRFFDAVPNCNAEVGLRGPKRHHWCC
;
A
#
# COMPACT_ATOMS: atom_id res chain seq x y z
N GLY A 1 10.38 5.25 -8.60
CA GLY A 1 11.14 5.49 -7.37
C GLY A 1 10.19 5.62 -6.20
N TRP A 2 10.64 5.42 -4.98
CA TRP A 2 9.84 5.69 -3.78
C TRP A 2 9.59 7.19 -3.65
N VAL A 3 8.34 7.59 -3.41
CA VAL A 3 7.97 8.99 -3.19
C VAL A 3 7.62 9.14 -1.71
N GLU A 4 8.53 9.74 -0.96
CA GLU A 4 8.32 10.06 0.45
C GLU A 4 7.48 11.34 0.56
N GLN A 5 6.33 11.26 1.23
CA GLN A 5 5.51 12.44 1.51
C GLN A 5 5.90 13.01 2.89
N PRO A 6 6.16 14.33 3.01
CA PRO A 6 6.74 14.95 4.21
C PRO A 6 5.77 15.10 5.39
N ASN A 7 4.61 14.44 5.38
CA ASN A 7 3.61 14.55 6.45
C ASN A 7 3.25 13.15 7.00
N PRO A 8 4.15 12.46 7.71
CA PRO A 8 3.95 11.03 7.99
C PRO A 8 3.23 10.73 9.31
N TYR A 9 2.84 11.73 10.09
CA TYR A 9 2.44 11.54 11.49
C TYR A 9 0.94 11.61 11.72
N HIS A 10 0.13 10.88 10.94
CA HIS A 10 -1.33 10.91 11.09
C HIS A 10 -1.91 9.78 11.94
N THR A 11 -1.07 8.85 12.42
CA THR A 11 -1.51 7.71 13.21
C THR A 11 -0.47 7.31 14.25
N MET A 12 -0.96 6.90 15.44
CA MET A 12 -0.17 6.25 16.49
C MET A 12 0.06 4.76 16.20
N GLY A 13 -0.67 4.18 15.23
CA GLY A 13 -0.57 2.77 14.87
C GLY A 13 0.42 2.51 13.73
N ASP A 14 0.90 1.28 13.65
CA ASP A 14 1.64 0.77 12.49
C ASP A 14 0.64 0.40 11.40
N VAL A 15 0.52 1.28 10.41
CA VAL A 15 -0.47 1.17 9.34
C VAL A 15 0.27 0.92 8.04
N ILE A 16 -0.13 -0.16 7.37
CA ILE A 16 0.34 -0.52 6.04
C ILE A 16 -0.89 -0.61 5.15
N CYS A 17 -0.91 0.19 4.09
CA CYS A 17 -1.97 0.23 3.11
C CYS A 17 -1.45 -0.23 1.76
N LEU A 18 -2.04 -1.29 1.22
CA LEU A 18 -1.85 -1.77 -0.14
C LEU A 18 -3.03 -1.33 -0.98
N SER A 19 -2.78 -0.57 -2.04
CA SER A 19 -3.81 -0.04 -2.93
C SER A 19 -3.38 -0.17 -4.38
N CYS A 20 -4.33 -0.09 -5.32
CA CYS A 20 -4.03 0.02 -6.74
C CYS A 20 -4.61 1.32 -7.29
N VAL A 21 -3.86 1.99 -8.17
CA VAL A 21 -4.25 3.25 -8.81
C VAL A 21 -4.14 3.08 -10.32
N LEU A 22 -5.05 3.71 -11.06
CA LEU A 22 -4.96 3.81 -12.52
C LEU A 22 -4.07 5.00 -12.87
N ASP A 23 -3.23 4.85 -13.90
CA ASP A 23 -2.37 5.95 -14.35
C ASP A 23 -3.14 7.15 -14.91
N LYS A 24 -4.40 6.93 -15.30
CA LYS A 24 -5.30 7.96 -15.78
C LYS A 24 -6.65 7.81 -15.10
N ASP A 25 -7.36 8.93 -14.96
CA ASP A 25 -8.74 8.90 -14.53
C ASP A 25 -9.57 8.06 -15.53
N PRO A 26 -10.34 7.08 -15.04
CA PRO A 26 -11.09 6.21 -15.93
C PRO A 26 -12.21 6.99 -16.62
N SER A 27 -12.45 6.67 -17.89
CA SER A 27 -13.61 7.19 -18.62
C SER A 27 -14.93 6.68 -17.99
N PRO A 28 -16.08 7.32 -18.29
CA PRO A 28 -17.38 6.83 -17.84
C PRO A 28 -17.65 5.37 -18.25
N GLU A 29 -17.22 4.98 -19.46
CA GLU A 29 -17.35 3.61 -19.96
C GLU A 29 -16.47 2.63 -19.16
N GLU A 30 -15.22 3.00 -18.90
CA GLU A 30 -14.30 2.21 -18.08
C GLU A 30 -14.82 2.05 -16.65
N LEU A 31 -15.36 3.12 -16.05
CA LEU A 31 -16.03 3.06 -14.74
C LEU A 31 -17.23 2.11 -14.77
N GLY A 32 -18.03 2.14 -15.83
CA GLY A 32 -19.15 1.21 -16.03
C GLY A 32 -18.68 -0.24 -16.07
N ALA A 33 -17.64 -0.52 -16.86
CA ALA A 33 -17.03 -1.85 -16.95
C ALA A 33 -16.45 -2.32 -15.60
N LEU A 34 -15.79 -1.43 -14.85
CA LEU A 34 -15.26 -1.74 -13.52
C LEU A 34 -16.35 -2.07 -12.51
N ARG A 35 -17.48 -1.35 -12.53
CA ARG A 35 -18.63 -1.64 -11.66
C ARG A 35 -19.33 -2.95 -12.01
N ALA A 36 -19.29 -3.35 -13.27
CA ALA A 36 -19.87 -4.60 -13.73
C ALA A 36 -19.01 -5.84 -13.41
N ARG A 37 -17.75 -5.66 -12.99
CA ARG A 37 -16.89 -6.80 -12.64
C ARG A 37 -17.41 -7.53 -11.40
N PRO A 38 -17.46 -8.87 -11.41
CA PRO A 38 -17.94 -9.65 -10.27
C PRO A 38 -16.94 -9.69 -9.10
N ARG A 39 -15.70 -9.24 -9.31
CA ARG A 39 -14.61 -9.31 -8.34
C ARG A 39 -13.71 -8.08 -8.44
N GLY A 40 -13.14 -7.67 -7.31
CA GLY A 40 -12.15 -6.60 -7.25
C GLY A 40 -10.78 -7.09 -7.74
N ALA A 41 -10.19 -6.38 -8.71
CA ALA A 41 -8.89 -6.73 -9.28
C ALA A 41 -7.78 -6.83 -8.21
N MET A 42 -7.68 -5.82 -7.33
CA MET A 42 -6.67 -5.78 -6.28
C MET A 42 -6.80 -6.95 -5.29
N SER A 43 -8.00 -7.18 -4.75
CA SER A 43 -8.21 -8.27 -3.80
C SER A 43 -7.98 -9.64 -4.42
N THR A 44 -8.36 -9.81 -5.70
CA THR A 44 -8.13 -11.06 -6.44
C THR A 44 -6.63 -11.31 -6.63
N ALA A 45 -5.89 -10.31 -7.12
CA ALA A 45 -4.43 -10.40 -7.28
C ALA A 45 -3.71 -10.61 -5.94
N PHE A 46 -4.19 -9.98 -4.86
CA PHE A 46 -3.61 -10.14 -3.53
C PHE A 46 -3.76 -11.57 -3.00
N VAL A 47 -4.98 -12.13 -3.03
CA VAL A 47 -5.24 -13.49 -2.56
C VAL A 47 -4.53 -14.53 -3.44
N GLY A 48 -4.52 -14.32 -4.75
CA GLY A 48 -3.79 -15.20 -5.66
C GLY A 48 -2.28 -15.17 -5.41
N ALA A 49 -1.70 -14.00 -5.14
CA ALA A 49 -0.28 -13.86 -4.83
C ALA A 49 0.09 -14.61 -3.55
N LEU A 50 -0.71 -14.46 -2.49
CA LEU A 50 -0.54 -15.19 -1.24
C LEU A 50 -0.63 -16.70 -1.43
N SER A 51 -1.61 -17.16 -2.22
CA SER A 51 -1.82 -18.58 -2.48
C SER A 51 -0.62 -19.20 -3.22
N GLU A 52 -0.10 -18.48 -4.21
CA GLU A 52 1.05 -18.94 -4.99
C GLU A 52 2.34 -18.95 -4.16
N LEU A 53 2.59 -17.89 -3.38
CA LEU A 53 3.75 -17.83 -2.50
C LEU A 53 3.71 -18.92 -1.42
N ALA A 54 2.53 -19.20 -0.86
CA ALA A 54 2.34 -20.28 0.10
C ALA A 54 2.59 -21.67 -0.52
N ALA A 55 2.27 -21.85 -1.81
CA ALA A 55 2.51 -23.11 -2.53
C ALA A 55 3.99 -23.32 -2.86
N LEU A 56 4.72 -22.25 -3.24
CA LEU A 56 6.11 -22.33 -3.68
C LEU A 56 7.13 -22.52 -2.54
N ARG A 57 6.81 -22.10 -1.32
CA ARG A 57 7.78 -22.07 -0.22
C ARG A 57 7.17 -22.23 1.16
N LYS A 58 7.94 -22.85 2.04
CA LYS A 58 7.68 -22.87 3.49
C LYS A 58 8.54 -21.79 4.15
N GLY A 59 7.94 -20.66 4.55
CA GLY A 59 8.66 -19.62 5.31
C GLY A 59 8.18 -18.18 5.12
N PRO A 60 8.72 -17.24 5.91
CA PRO A 60 8.25 -15.84 6.06
C PRO A 60 8.52 -14.97 4.83
N VAL A 61 7.47 -14.51 4.13
CA VAL A 61 7.57 -13.71 2.89
C VAL A 61 7.86 -12.25 3.21
N THR A 62 8.75 -11.59 2.49
CA THR A 62 9.01 -10.15 2.69
C THR A 62 7.95 -9.29 1.99
N TYR A 63 7.77 -8.04 2.44
CA TYR A 63 6.85 -7.12 1.77
C TYR A 63 7.22 -6.91 0.30
N LEU A 64 8.51 -6.86 -0.03
CA LEU A 64 8.97 -6.71 -1.40
C LEU A 64 8.60 -7.91 -2.28
N GLU A 65 8.80 -9.13 -1.78
CA GLU A 65 8.41 -10.36 -2.48
C GLU A 65 6.89 -10.41 -2.73
N LEU A 66 6.11 -10.12 -1.69
CA LEU A 66 4.65 -10.06 -1.80
C LEU A 66 4.24 -8.99 -2.82
N PHE A 67 4.80 -7.79 -2.72
CA PHE A 67 4.47 -6.68 -3.61
C PHE A 67 4.76 -7.01 -5.07
N HIS A 68 5.92 -7.61 -5.34
CA HIS A 68 6.29 -8.04 -6.69
C HIS A 68 5.31 -9.08 -7.24
N GLN A 69 4.92 -10.04 -6.40
CA GLN A 69 3.97 -11.08 -6.78
C GLN A 69 2.57 -10.53 -7.06
N VAL A 70 2.07 -9.63 -6.21
CA VAL A 70 0.78 -8.97 -6.40
C VAL A 70 0.80 -8.13 -7.67
N GLN A 71 1.87 -7.36 -7.90
CA GLN A 71 2.01 -6.55 -9.11
C GLN A 71 1.98 -7.41 -10.37
N ARG A 72 2.68 -8.56 -10.36
CA ARG A 72 2.67 -9.50 -11.47
C ARG A 72 1.27 -10.02 -11.79
N GLN A 73 0.50 -10.40 -10.77
CA GLN A 73 -0.87 -10.86 -10.96
C GLN A 73 -1.81 -9.74 -11.40
N LEU A 74 -1.63 -8.54 -10.85
CA LEU A 74 -2.42 -7.37 -11.23
C LEU A 74 -2.19 -6.98 -12.70
N HIS A 75 -0.93 -6.93 -13.15
CA HIS A 75 -0.58 -6.60 -14.53
C HIS A 75 -1.04 -7.66 -15.54
N ALA A 76 -1.17 -8.92 -15.12
CA ALA A 76 -1.71 -9.98 -15.99
C ALA A 76 -3.19 -9.75 -16.32
N GLU A 77 -3.96 -9.12 -15.42
CA GLU A 77 -5.37 -8.79 -15.62
C GLU A 77 -5.59 -7.36 -16.15
N ASP A 78 -4.75 -6.41 -15.71
CA ASP A 78 -4.88 -4.99 -16.04
C ASP A 78 -3.51 -4.28 -15.94
N PRO A 79 -2.79 -4.14 -17.07
CA PRO A 79 -1.43 -3.57 -17.09
C PRO A 79 -1.38 -2.07 -16.79
N LEU A 80 -2.52 -1.37 -16.78
CA LEU A 80 -2.60 0.07 -16.48
C LEU A 80 -2.71 0.35 -14.98
N ARG A 81 -2.91 -0.69 -14.16
CA ARG A 81 -2.99 -0.56 -12.70
C ARG A 81 -1.63 -0.64 -12.07
N GLN A 82 -1.27 0.42 -11.36
CA GLN A 82 -0.08 0.46 -10.55
C GLN A 82 -0.41 0.11 -9.10
N LEU A 83 0.33 -0.85 -8.56
CA LEU A 83 0.30 -1.18 -7.14
C LEU A 83 1.00 -0.06 -6.34
N ARG A 84 0.44 0.31 -5.20
CA ARG A 84 0.99 1.31 -4.28
C ARG A 84 1.03 0.78 -2.85
N LEU A 85 2.12 1.10 -2.16
CA LEU A 85 2.34 0.82 -0.75
C LEU A 85 2.46 2.14 0.00
N SER A 86 1.56 2.37 0.95
CA SER A 86 1.59 3.53 1.85
C SER A 86 1.74 3.05 3.27
N VAL A 87 2.64 3.67 4.04
CA VAL A 87 3.05 3.20 5.37
C VAL A 87 3.09 4.38 6.34
N SER A 88 2.72 4.15 7.61
CA SER A 88 2.77 5.19 8.65
C SER A 88 4.16 5.44 9.22
N GLN A 89 5.09 4.53 8.97
CA GLN A 89 6.49 4.63 9.34
C GLN A 89 7.35 3.98 8.26
N ALA A 90 8.53 4.55 8.01
CA ALA A 90 9.47 3.99 7.05
C ALA A 90 10.00 2.64 7.52
N PHE A 91 10.11 1.68 6.61
CA PHE A 91 10.80 0.42 6.84
C PHE A 91 11.40 -0.09 5.53
N ASP A 92 12.37 -0.99 5.61
CA ASP A 92 12.92 -1.67 4.43
C ASP A 92 12.01 -2.84 4.02
N PRO A 93 11.32 -2.78 2.86
CA PRO A 93 10.41 -3.83 2.42
C PRO A 93 11.14 -5.12 1.99
N ALA A 94 12.43 -5.06 1.69
CA ALA A 94 13.24 -6.24 1.39
C ALA A 94 13.59 -7.03 2.65
N VAL A 95 13.57 -6.39 3.82
CA VAL A 95 13.91 -7.00 5.11
C VAL A 95 12.67 -7.34 5.93
N ARG A 96 11.67 -6.45 5.96
CA ARG A 96 10.47 -6.64 6.76
C ARG A 96 9.61 -7.78 6.19
N THR A 97 9.31 -8.75 7.05
CA THR A 97 8.42 -9.88 6.73
C THR A 97 6.96 -9.42 6.74
N PHE A 98 6.18 -9.82 5.74
CA PHE A 98 4.73 -9.75 5.77
C PHE A 98 4.15 -10.77 6.76
N ARG A 99 3.36 -10.27 7.71
CA ARG A 99 2.50 -11.10 8.57
C ARG A 99 1.15 -10.42 8.70
N PHE A 100 0.08 -11.20 8.80
CA PHE A 100 -1.26 -10.66 9.06
C PHE A 100 -1.36 -9.97 10.42
N PHE A 101 -0.59 -10.47 11.39
CA PHE A 101 -0.51 -9.94 12.74
C PHE A 101 0.94 -9.58 13.03
N ASP A 102 1.42 -8.49 12.42
CA ASP A 102 2.67 -7.85 12.80
C ASP A 102 2.35 -6.41 13.19
N ALA A 103 2.48 -6.10 14.48
CA ALA A 103 2.44 -4.73 14.95
C ALA A 103 3.86 -4.36 15.36
N VAL A 104 4.55 -3.61 14.50
CA VAL A 104 5.81 -2.99 14.90
C VAL A 104 5.46 -1.77 15.75
N PRO A 105 6.04 -1.60 16.95
CA PRO A 105 5.81 -0.39 17.74
C PRO A 105 6.05 0.85 16.89
N ASN A 106 5.03 1.68 16.74
CA ASN A 106 5.16 2.92 15.97
C ASN A 106 5.95 3.92 16.82
N CYS A 107 7.10 4.37 16.31
CA CYS A 107 7.98 5.32 16.99
C CYS A 107 7.69 6.79 16.69
N ASN A 108 6.53 7.11 16.08
CA ASN A 108 6.11 8.48 15.83
C ASN A 108 5.91 9.22 17.17
N ALA A 109 6.80 10.16 17.47
CA ALA A 109 6.80 10.90 18.74
C ALA A 109 5.60 11.87 18.88
N GLU A 110 5.01 12.30 17.78
CA GLU A 110 3.88 13.22 17.73
C GLU A 110 2.88 12.69 16.69
N VAL A 111 1.58 12.94 16.88
CA VAL A 111 0.54 12.69 15.89
C VAL A 111 -0.22 13.99 15.63
N GLY A 112 -0.31 14.39 14.37
CA GLY A 112 -0.99 15.62 13.95
C GLY A 112 -0.42 16.23 12.68
N LEU A 113 -1.21 17.09 12.05
CA LEU A 113 -0.72 17.97 10.99
C LEU A 113 0.31 18.91 11.62
N ARG A 114 1.58 18.85 11.21
CA ARG A 114 2.49 19.99 11.40
C ARG A 114 2.00 21.12 10.50
N GLY A 115 0.96 21.84 10.93
CA GLY A 115 0.62 23.12 10.34
C GLY A 115 1.86 24.03 10.43
N PRO A 116 2.06 24.97 9.49
CA PRO A 116 3.07 25.99 9.68
C PRO A 116 2.79 26.66 11.04
N LYS A 117 3.76 26.64 11.95
CA LYS A 117 3.67 27.36 13.23
C LYS A 117 3.31 28.80 12.88
N ARG A 118 2.06 29.21 13.11
CA ARG A 118 1.69 30.63 13.06
C ARG A 118 2.42 31.28 14.22
N HIS A 119 3.47 32.03 13.92
CA HIS A 119 4.05 32.96 14.88
C HIS A 119 2.95 33.96 15.24
N HIS A 120 2.37 33.81 16.43
CA HIS A 120 1.60 34.87 17.05
C HIS A 120 2.59 36.00 17.31
N TRP A 121 2.57 37.03 16.46
CA TRP A 121 3.13 38.32 16.82
C TRP A 121 2.23 38.87 17.93
N CYS A 122 2.71 38.84 19.17
CA CYS A 122 2.13 39.62 20.25
C CYS A 122 2.39 41.09 19.93
N CYS A 123 1.31 41.84 19.70
CA CYS A 123 1.31 43.29 19.80
C CYS A 123 1.34 43.70 21.27
#